data_AF-A0A6G3MIV3-F1
#
_entry.id   AF-A0A6G3MIV3-F1
#
_cell.length_a   1.000
_cell.length_b   1.000
_cell.length_c   1.000
_cell.angle_alpha   90.00
_cell.angle_beta   90.00
_cell.angle_gamma   90.00
#
_symmetry.space_group_name_H-M   'P 1'
#
loop_
_entity.id
_entity.type
_entity.pdbx_description
1 polymer ?
#
loop_
_entity_poly.entity_id
_entity_poly.type
_entity_poly.pdbx_seq_one_letter_code
_entity_poly.pdbx_strand_id
1 'polypeptide(L)'
;MMINNCRIKQLNAVEMEIPGINVADIKINSYKESKLTKRKNVFKAIYSLLFCWISVAFCSFAVAYSNFIESQDFPNFKPRLHDIIIDNFEPQSQGFRFTELFIILMSILAIFLIIVHKNRNILIRRFFCLIGSIFLTRGICLFSTQMSVPHSHTICPDLVRYRSSDIQDKFHAI
;
A
#
# COMPACT_ATOMS: atom_id res chain seq x y z
N MET A 1 -22.22 10.55 12.93
CA MET A 1 -23.19 11.45 13.62
C MET A 1 -24.61 11.30 13.08
N MET A 2 -24.82 11.03 11.78
CA MET A 2 -26.16 10.83 11.18
C MET A 2 -26.95 9.61 11.69
N ILE A 3 -26.28 8.56 12.19
CA ILE A 3 -26.96 7.34 12.69
C ILE A 3 -27.77 7.64 13.96
N ASN A 4 -27.36 8.62 14.77
CA ASN A 4 -28.03 8.91 16.05
C ASN A 4 -29.38 9.62 15.87
N ASN A 5 -29.52 10.47 14.84
CA ASN A 5 -30.77 11.21 14.60
C ASN A 5 -31.91 10.31 14.12
N CYS A 6 -31.61 9.25 13.36
CA CYS A 6 -32.63 8.30 12.93
C CYS A 6 -33.08 7.38 14.08
N ARG A 7 -32.15 7.01 14.98
CA ARG A 7 -32.42 6.13 16.13
C ARG A 7 -33.22 6.80 17.24
N ILE A 8 -33.05 8.11 17.45
CA ILE A 8 -33.89 8.89 18.37
C ILE A 8 -35.34 8.99 17.85
N LYS A 9 -35.53 9.16 16.52
CA LYS A 9 -36.87 9.09 15.92
C LYS A 9 -37.53 7.72 16.08
N GLN A 10 -36.75 6.64 16.06
CA GLN A 10 -37.26 5.28 16.24
C GLN A 10 -37.65 4.97 17.69
N LEU A 11 -36.90 5.50 18.68
CA LEU A 11 -37.23 5.32 20.09
C LEU A 11 -38.56 5.99 20.48
N ASN A 12 -38.86 7.18 19.95
CA ASN A 12 -40.12 7.88 20.23
C ASN A 12 -41.34 7.19 19.60
N ALA A 13 -41.16 6.38 18.55
CA ALA A 13 -42.25 5.64 17.90
C ALA A 13 -42.54 4.29 18.59
N VAL A 14 -41.53 3.67 19.20
CA VAL A 14 -41.65 2.37 19.89
C VAL A 14 -42.36 2.49 21.25
N GLU A 15 -42.38 3.68 21.85
CA GLU A 15 -42.97 3.90 23.18
C GLU A 15 -44.51 3.79 23.22
N MET A 16 -45.18 3.66 22.06
CA MET A 16 -46.65 3.61 21.99
C MET A 16 -47.28 2.20 21.88
N GLU A 17 -46.54 1.09 21.80
CA GLU A 17 -47.17 -0.18 21.38
C GLU A 17 -46.93 -1.44 22.26
N ILE A 18 -46.21 -1.41 23.39
CA ILE A 18 -45.95 -2.67 24.14
C ILE A 18 -46.19 -2.56 25.66
N PRO A 19 -47.28 -3.15 26.20
CA PRO A 19 -47.49 -3.26 27.64
C PRO A 19 -46.55 -4.32 28.22
N GLY A 20 -45.74 -3.95 29.23
CA GLY A 20 -44.90 -4.89 29.99
C GLY A 20 -43.39 -4.81 29.75
N ILE A 21 -42.90 -3.88 28.92
CA ILE A 21 -41.44 -3.69 28.76
C ILE A 21 -40.92 -2.72 29.82
N ASN A 22 -40.00 -3.20 30.66
CA ASN A 22 -39.32 -2.35 31.63
C ASN A 22 -38.33 -1.43 30.89
N VAL A 23 -38.44 -0.12 31.10
CA VAL A 23 -37.58 0.90 30.48
C VAL A 23 -36.09 0.67 30.77
N ALA A 24 -35.76 -0.01 31.89
CA ALA A 24 -34.40 -0.42 32.21
C ALA A 24 -33.83 -1.43 31.18
N ASP A 25 -34.63 -2.39 30.73
CA ASP A 25 -34.20 -3.41 29.77
C ASP A 25 -33.94 -2.81 28.38
N ILE A 26 -34.74 -1.83 27.97
CA ILE A 26 -34.54 -1.08 26.71
C ILE A 26 -33.20 -0.32 26.76
N LYS A 27 -32.90 0.34 27.88
CA LYS A 27 -31.62 1.07 28.06
C LYS A 27 -30.42 0.12 28.04
N ILE A 28 -30.51 -1.03 28.70
CA ILE A 28 -29.45 -2.04 28.72
C ILE A 28 -29.22 -2.60 27.32
N ASN A 29 -30.30 -2.92 26.57
CA ASN A 29 -30.17 -3.48 25.23
C ASN A 29 -29.60 -2.45 24.23
N SER A 30 -30.05 -1.20 24.30
CA SER A 30 -29.52 -0.09 23.49
C SER A 30 -28.02 0.18 23.78
N TYR A 31 -27.61 0.13 25.05
CA TYR A 31 -26.20 0.23 25.44
C TYR A 31 -25.37 -0.94 24.91
N LYS A 32 -25.89 -2.18 25.02
CA LYS A 32 -25.24 -3.39 24.51
C LYS A 32 -25.07 -3.32 22.98
N GLU A 33 -26.09 -2.89 22.25
CA GLU A 33 -26.01 -2.69 20.80
C GLU A 33 -25.01 -1.59 20.41
N SER A 34 -24.94 -0.50 21.17
CA SER A 34 -23.97 0.58 20.91
C SER A 34 -22.52 0.12 21.13
N LYS A 35 -22.27 -0.67 22.20
CA LYS A 35 -20.97 -1.29 22.47
C LYS A 35 -20.61 -2.34 21.44
N LEU A 36 -21.57 -3.17 21.03
CA LEU A 36 -21.35 -4.20 20.00
C LEU A 36 -21.01 -3.55 18.66
N THR A 37 -21.70 -2.47 18.29
CA THR A 37 -21.40 -1.69 17.08
C THR A 37 -20.00 -1.05 17.15
N LYS A 38 -19.62 -0.51 18.31
CA LYS A 38 -18.26 0.03 18.53
C LYS A 38 -17.20 -1.07 18.43
N ARG A 39 -17.41 -2.25 19.01
CA ARG A 39 -16.51 -3.41 18.88
C ARG A 39 -16.40 -3.89 17.44
N LYS A 40 -17.51 -4.12 16.74
CA LYS A 40 -17.53 -4.51 15.32
C LYS A 40 -16.75 -3.52 14.45
N ASN A 41 -16.83 -2.23 14.76
CA ASN A 41 -16.07 -1.19 14.08
C ASN A 41 -14.56 -1.27 14.32
N VAL A 42 -14.12 -1.58 15.53
CA VAL A 42 -12.71 -1.77 15.84
C VAL A 42 -12.16 -3.02 15.14
N PHE A 43 -12.90 -4.14 15.16
CA PHE A 43 -12.48 -5.36 14.44
C PHE A 43 -12.31 -5.13 12.94
N LYS A 44 -13.21 -4.36 12.30
CA LYS A 44 -13.06 -3.97 10.89
C LYS A 44 -11.80 -3.14 10.64
N ALA A 45 -11.42 -2.27 11.58
CA ALA A 45 -10.20 -1.47 11.47
C ALA A 45 -8.92 -2.32 11.65
N ILE A 46 -8.95 -3.28 12.57
CA ILE A 46 -7.85 -4.23 12.77
C ILE A 46 -7.64 -5.08 11.51
N TYR A 47 -8.71 -5.57 10.90
CA TYR A 47 -8.62 -6.33 9.65
C TYR A 47 -7.97 -5.51 8.51
N SER A 48 -8.36 -4.24 8.34
CA SER A 48 -7.73 -3.37 7.34
C SER A 48 -6.25 -3.08 7.63
N LEU A 49 -5.86 -2.99 8.90
CA LEU A 49 -4.47 -2.81 9.30
C LEU A 49 -3.64 -4.05 8.99
N LEU A 50 -4.13 -5.24 9.35
CA LEU A 50 -3.47 -6.50 9.05
C LEU A 50 -3.29 -6.70 7.54
N PHE A 51 -4.33 -6.38 6.75
CA PHE A 51 -4.24 -6.40 5.30
C PHE A 51 -3.11 -5.48 4.80
N CYS A 52 -3.07 -4.23 5.27
CA CYS A 52 -2.02 -3.28 4.89
C CYS A 52 -0.62 -3.79 5.24
N TRP A 53 -0.44 -4.37 6.44
CA TRP A 53 0.84 -4.93 6.87
C TRP A 53 1.28 -6.12 6.00
N ILE A 54 0.36 -7.02 5.68
CA ILE A 54 0.63 -8.16 4.79
C ILE A 54 1.02 -7.67 3.40
N SER A 55 0.31 -6.68 2.84
CA SER A 55 0.64 -6.11 1.52
C SER A 55 2.01 -5.42 1.51
N VAL A 56 2.37 -4.71 2.58
CA VAL A 56 3.70 -4.08 2.72
C VAL A 56 4.79 -5.15 2.83
N ALA A 57 4.59 -6.18 3.65
CA ALA A 57 5.55 -7.28 3.78
C ALA A 57 5.77 -8.00 2.44
N PHE A 58 4.69 -8.29 1.71
CA PHE A 58 4.76 -8.87 0.37
C PHE A 58 5.51 -7.97 -0.62
N CYS A 59 5.22 -6.66 -0.63
CA CYS A 59 5.93 -5.71 -1.50
C CYS A 59 7.42 -5.64 -1.17
N SER A 60 7.79 -5.61 0.12
CA SER A 60 9.20 -5.63 0.55
C SER A 60 9.89 -6.92 0.12
N PHE A 61 9.23 -8.07 0.26
CA PHE A 61 9.74 -9.34 -0.23
C PHE A 61 9.94 -9.35 -1.74
N ALA A 62 8.95 -8.86 -2.51
CA ALA A 62 9.05 -8.77 -3.97
C ALA A 62 10.22 -7.90 -4.43
N VAL A 63 10.43 -6.74 -3.79
CA VAL A 63 11.60 -5.87 -4.06
C VAL A 63 12.91 -6.60 -3.75
N ALA A 64 13.02 -7.24 -2.58
CA ALA A 64 14.23 -7.97 -2.19
C ALA A 64 14.51 -9.13 -3.15
N TYR A 65 13.47 -9.87 -3.56
CA TYR A 65 13.57 -10.95 -4.52
C TYR A 65 14.01 -10.45 -5.91
N SER A 66 13.44 -9.34 -6.40
CA SER A 66 13.86 -8.75 -7.67
C SER A 66 15.33 -8.30 -7.64
N ASN A 67 15.77 -7.66 -6.56
CA ASN A 67 17.17 -7.25 -6.39
C ASN A 67 18.11 -8.47 -6.31
N PHE A 68 17.66 -9.56 -5.69
CA PHE A 68 18.43 -10.81 -5.60
C PHE A 68 18.61 -11.47 -6.96
N ILE A 69 17.55 -11.59 -7.77
CA ILE A 69 17.65 -12.11 -9.15
C ILE A 69 18.58 -11.24 -9.99
N GLU A 70 18.40 -9.92 -9.94
CA GLU A 70 19.25 -8.99 -10.68
C GLU A 70 20.73 -9.15 -10.30
N SER A 71 21.01 -9.38 -9.00
CA SER A 71 22.37 -9.63 -8.54
C SER A 71 23.02 -10.92 -9.08
N GLN A 72 22.21 -11.89 -9.51
CA GLN A 72 22.68 -13.16 -10.07
C GLN A 72 22.77 -13.14 -11.60
N ASP A 73 21.89 -12.40 -12.27
CA ASP A 73 21.74 -12.40 -13.74
C ASP A 73 22.71 -11.47 -14.49
N PHE A 74 23.67 -10.84 -13.81
CA PHE A 74 24.71 -10.03 -14.44
C PHE A 74 25.57 -10.72 -15.54
N PRO A 75 25.76 -12.06 -15.62
CA PRO A 75 26.50 -12.63 -16.75
C PRO A 75 25.67 -12.81 -18.02
N ASN A 76 24.35 -12.65 -17.99
CA ASN A 76 23.46 -12.81 -19.15
C ASN A 76 22.51 -11.61 -19.29
N PHE A 77 23.08 -10.42 -19.46
CA PHE A 77 22.29 -9.23 -19.80
C PHE A 77 21.69 -9.39 -21.20
N LYS A 78 20.53 -10.06 -21.28
CA LYS A 78 19.75 -10.11 -22.51
C LYS A 78 19.27 -8.67 -22.75
N PRO A 79 19.54 -8.06 -23.92
CA PRO A 79 19.05 -6.73 -24.20
C PRO A 79 17.53 -6.70 -24.07
N ARG A 80 16.99 -5.55 -23.66
CA ARG A 80 15.54 -5.33 -23.54
C ARG A 80 14.81 -5.86 -24.78
N LEU A 81 13.63 -6.42 -24.58
CA LEU A 81 12.77 -6.82 -25.67
C LEU A 81 12.52 -5.59 -26.57
N HIS A 82 12.84 -5.73 -27.87
CA HIS A 82 12.77 -4.65 -28.85
C HIS A 82 11.30 -4.36 -29.17
N ASP A 83 10.69 -3.53 -28.33
CA ASP A 83 9.31 -3.09 -28.48
C ASP A 83 9.28 -1.85 -29.39
N ILE A 84 8.63 -1.99 -30.54
CA ILE A 84 8.52 -1.00 -31.64
C ILE A 84 8.10 0.41 -31.15
N ILE A 85 7.32 0.46 -30.06
CA ILE A 85 6.83 1.71 -29.48
C ILE A 85 7.89 2.34 -28.55
N ILE A 86 8.61 1.53 -27.77
CA ILE A 86 9.57 2.00 -26.77
C ILE A 86 10.86 2.47 -27.44
N ASP A 87 11.27 1.84 -28.54
CA ASP A 87 12.46 2.24 -29.29
C ASP A 87 12.29 3.57 -30.04
N ASN A 88 11.07 4.05 -30.23
CA ASN A 88 10.77 5.33 -30.86
C ASN A 88 10.69 6.50 -29.86
N PHE A 89 10.69 6.22 -28.55
CA PHE A 89 10.71 7.27 -27.52
C PHE A 89 12.12 7.44 -26.95
N GLU A 90 12.60 8.68 -26.95
CA GLU A 90 13.86 9.00 -26.26
C GLU A 90 13.74 8.65 -24.76
N PRO A 91 14.74 7.97 -24.19
CA PRO A 91 14.72 7.59 -22.79
C PRO A 91 14.71 8.84 -21.88
N GLN A 92 13.60 9.02 -21.16
CA GLN A 92 13.37 10.19 -20.32
C GLN A 92 14.26 10.17 -19.07
N SER A 93 15.37 10.92 -19.11
CA SER A 93 16.34 11.05 -18.00
C SER A 93 15.77 11.71 -16.73
N GLN A 94 14.66 12.44 -16.84
CA GLN A 94 14.06 13.20 -15.74
C GLN A 94 12.94 12.45 -14.99
N GLY A 95 12.60 11.21 -15.38
CA GLY A 95 11.46 10.47 -14.82
C GLY A 95 11.53 10.30 -13.29
N PHE A 96 12.73 10.17 -12.73
CA PHE A 96 12.94 10.05 -11.29
C PHE A 96 12.47 11.30 -10.52
N ARG A 97 12.80 12.50 -11.02
CA ARG A 97 12.45 13.78 -10.36
C ARG A 97 10.95 14.00 -10.33
N PHE A 98 10.26 13.66 -11.42
CA PHE A 98 8.80 13.75 -11.47
C PHE A 98 8.13 12.76 -10.52
N THR A 99 8.68 11.55 -10.40
CA THR A 99 8.18 10.53 -9.47
C THR A 99 8.35 10.97 -8.02
N GLU A 100 9.52 11.52 -7.66
CA GLU A 100 9.79 12.07 -6.33
C GLU A 100 8.81 13.21 -5.97
N LEU A 101 8.60 14.15 -6.89
CA LEU A 101 7.65 15.24 -6.70
C LEU A 101 6.21 14.74 -6.52
N PHE A 102 5.80 13.75 -7.29
CA PHE A 102 4.45 13.19 -7.22
C PHE A 102 4.21 12.45 -5.89
N ILE A 103 5.20 11.72 -5.39
CA ILE A 103 5.14 11.06 -4.08
C ILE A 103 4.97 12.11 -2.97
N ILE A 104 5.75 13.19 -3.01
CA ILE A 104 5.67 14.27 -2.02
C ILE A 104 4.29 14.94 -2.08
N LEU A 105 3.79 15.29 -3.28
CA LEU A 105 2.48 15.92 -3.46
C LEU A 105 1.35 15.04 -2.91
N MET A 106 1.36 13.76 -3.25
CA MET A 106 0.35 12.81 -2.79
C MET A 106 0.40 12.60 -1.28
N SER A 107 1.60 12.62 -0.68
CA SER A 107 1.76 12.52 0.78
C SER A 107 1.17 13.74 1.50
N ILE A 108 1.37 14.95 0.98
CA ILE A 108 0.84 16.19 1.56
C ILE A 108 -0.68 16.21 1.48
N LEU A 109 -1.25 15.84 0.32
CA LEU A 109 -2.70 15.74 0.13
C LEU A 109 -3.33 14.71 1.09
N ALA A 110 -2.67 13.57 1.30
CA ALA A 110 -3.14 12.57 2.25
C ALA A 110 -3.17 13.09 3.70
N ILE A 111 -2.11 13.78 4.14
CA ILE A 111 -2.04 14.38 5.50
C ILE A 111 -3.11 15.47 5.66
N PHE A 112 -3.27 16.34 4.66
CA PHE A 112 -4.28 17.38 4.67
C PHE A 112 -5.71 16.82 4.81
N LEU A 113 -6.03 15.78 4.05
CA LEU A 113 -7.33 15.09 4.13
C LEU A 113 -7.58 14.47 5.52
N ILE A 114 -6.55 14.02 6.23
CA ILE A 114 -6.68 13.47 7.59
C ILE A 114 -7.03 14.57 8.60
N ILE A 115 -6.45 15.76 8.46
CA ILE A 115 -6.64 16.88 9.39
C ILE A 115 -8.05 17.49 9.26
N VAL A 116 -8.52 17.70 8.03
CA VAL A 116 -9.79 18.39 7.75
C VAL A 116 -11.02 17.54 8.11
N HIS A 117 -10.89 16.21 8.19
CA HIS A 117 -12.08 15.35 8.28
C HIS A 117 -12.55 15.05 9.71
N LYS A 118 -13.77 15.51 10.02
CA LYS A 118 -14.44 15.34 11.33
C LYS A 118 -14.67 13.87 11.76
N ASN A 119 -14.76 12.92 10.81
CA ASN A 119 -14.97 11.49 11.08
C ASN A 119 -13.69 10.66 10.87
N ARG A 120 -12.64 10.95 11.65
CA ARG A 120 -11.29 10.35 11.54
C ARG A 120 -11.30 8.81 11.43
N ASN A 121 -12.16 8.13 12.20
CA ASN A 121 -12.19 6.66 12.27
C ASN A 121 -12.71 5.94 11.01
N ILE A 122 -13.44 6.62 10.13
CA ILE A 122 -13.94 6.03 8.88
C ILE A 122 -12.91 6.23 7.77
N LEU A 123 -12.29 7.41 7.76
CA LEU A 123 -11.28 7.78 6.78
C LEU A 123 -9.98 6.98 6.95
N ILE A 124 -9.52 6.82 8.20
CA ILE A 124 -8.32 6.03 8.53
C ILE A 124 -8.43 4.61 7.98
N ARG A 125 -9.60 3.97 8.04
CA ARG A 125 -9.80 2.63 7.47
C ARG A 125 -9.68 2.61 5.95
N ARG A 126 -10.17 3.65 5.27
CA ARG A 126 -10.05 3.77 3.81
C ARG A 126 -8.61 3.98 3.38
N PHE A 127 -7.87 4.81 4.11
CA PHE A 127 -6.45 5.03 3.82
C PHE A 127 -5.62 3.77 3.99
N PHE A 128 -5.82 3.00 5.05
CA PHE A 128 -5.08 1.74 5.22
C PHE A 128 -5.37 0.72 4.10
N CYS A 129 -6.63 0.58 3.68
CA CYS A 129 -6.96 -0.29 2.54
C CYS A 129 -6.36 0.23 1.22
N LEU A 130 -6.45 1.55 0.96
CA LEU A 130 -5.89 2.15 -0.26
C LEU A 130 -4.37 1.99 -0.33
N ILE A 131 -3.67 2.28 0.77
CA ILE A 131 -2.22 2.11 0.87
C ILE A 131 -1.86 0.63 0.65
N GLY A 132 -2.55 -0.29 1.33
CA GLY A 132 -2.36 -1.73 1.15
C GLY A 132 -2.54 -2.17 -0.31
N SER A 133 -3.59 -1.73 -0.99
CA SER A 133 -3.83 -2.04 -2.41
C SER A 133 -2.73 -1.51 -3.33
N ILE A 134 -2.25 -0.28 -3.11
CA ILE A 134 -1.16 0.31 -3.92
C ILE A 134 0.13 -0.52 -3.76
N PHE A 135 0.50 -0.88 -2.53
CA PHE A 135 1.67 -1.72 -2.27
C PHE A 135 1.51 -3.14 -2.83
N LEU A 136 0.31 -3.70 -2.78
CA LEU A 136 0.04 -5.01 -3.35
C LEU A 136 0.20 -5.00 -4.87
N THR A 137 -0.39 -4.02 -5.57
CA THR A 137 -0.22 -3.87 -7.02
C THR A 137 1.26 -3.72 -7.38
N ARG A 138 2.02 -2.92 -6.62
CA ARG A 138 3.46 -2.76 -6.83
C ARG A 138 4.21 -4.07 -6.63
N GLY A 139 3.90 -4.81 -5.57
CA GLY A 139 4.51 -6.12 -5.29
C GLY A 139 4.20 -7.13 -6.40
N ILE A 140 2.95 -7.18 -6.88
CA ILE A 140 2.55 -8.07 -7.98
C ILE A 140 3.28 -7.69 -9.28
N CYS A 141 3.39 -6.40 -9.59
CA CYS A 141 4.14 -5.94 -10.75
C CYS A 141 5.65 -6.24 -10.61
N LEU A 142 6.26 -6.10 -9.44
CA LEU A 142 7.68 -6.44 -9.26
C LEU A 142 7.93 -7.95 -9.29
N PHE A 143 6.99 -8.74 -8.78
CA PHE A 143 7.05 -10.20 -8.86
C PHE A 143 6.83 -10.70 -10.30
N SER A 144 5.93 -10.04 -11.04
CA SER A 144 5.55 -10.45 -12.40
C SER A 144 6.41 -9.83 -13.49
N THR A 145 6.94 -8.62 -13.30
CA THR A 145 7.61 -7.82 -14.32
C THR A 145 9.11 -7.75 -13.99
N GLN A 146 9.94 -8.27 -14.89
CA GLN A 146 11.38 -8.03 -14.87
C GLN A 146 11.63 -6.54 -15.20
N MET A 147 11.71 -5.69 -14.18
CA MET A 147 12.26 -4.33 -14.37
C MET A 147 13.77 -4.39 -14.30
N SER A 148 14.39 -4.83 -15.39
CA SER A 148 15.81 -4.62 -15.67
C SER A 148 15.96 -3.33 -16.47
N VAL A 149 16.50 -2.28 -15.84
CA VAL A 149 17.85 -1.72 -16.09
C VAL A 149 18.10 -0.72 -14.96
N PRO A 150 19.11 -0.96 -14.11
CA PRO A 150 19.57 0.06 -13.19
C PRO A 150 20.22 1.16 -14.04
N HIS A 151 19.73 2.39 -13.91
CA HIS A 151 20.42 3.52 -14.56
C HIS A 151 21.86 3.59 -14.06
N SER A 152 22.77 4.07 -14.90
CA SER A 152 24.20 4.21 -14.62
C SER A 152 24.53 4.94 -13.30
N HIS A 153 23.58 5.71 -12.76
CA HIS A 153 23.71 6.43 -11.48
C HIS A 153 23.53 5.56 -10.23
N THR A 154 22.94 4.37 -10.34
CA THR A 154 22.69 3.44 -9.21
C THR A 154 23.70 2.31 -9.12
N ILE A 155 24.70 2.28 -10.00
CA ILE A 155 25.74 1.26 -10.02
C ILE A 155 26.85 1.69 -9.05
N CYS A 156 27.10 0.89 -8.01
CA CYS A 156 28.27 1.10 -7.15
C CYS A 156 29.55 0.87 -7.98
N PRO A 157 30.48 1.84 -8.03
CA PRO A 157 31.70 1.71 -8.84
C PRO A 157 32.56 0.52 -8.41
N ASP A 158 32.52 0.12 -7.15
CA ASP A 158 33.30 -1.01 -6.62
C ASP A 158 32.83 -2.38 -7.13
N LEU A 159 31.53 -2.55 -7.43
CA LEU A 159 31.00 -3.79 -8.02
C LEU A 159 31.46 -3.94 -9.49
N VAL A 160 31.57 -2.83 -10.21
CA VAL A 160 32.15 -2.80 -11.56
C VAL A 160 33.65 -3.12 -11.52
N ARG A 161 34.37 -2.56 -10.53
CA ARG A 161 35.81 -2.78 -10.34
C ARG A 161 36.13 -4.24 -10.00
N TYR A 162 35.40 -4.84 -9.04
CA TYR A 162 35.58 -6.23 -8.62
C TYR A 162 35.44 -7.21 -9.79
N ARG A 163 34.46 -6.98 -10.68
CA ARG A 163 34.25 -7.81 -11.88
C ARG A 163 35.31 -7.62 -12.95
N SER A 164 35.85 -6.41 -13.14
CA SER A 164 36.94 -6.19 -14.09
C SER A 164 38.19 -6.99 -13.72
N SER A 165 38.52 -7.07 -12.42
CA SER A 165 39.61 -7.91 -11.93
C SER A 165 39.33 -9.41 -12.11
N ASP A 166 38.14 -9.88 -11.76
CA ASP A 166 37.77 -11.31 -11.82
C ASP A 166 37.70 -11.85 -13.27
N ILE A 167 37.33 -11.00 -14.24
CA ILE A 167 37.38 -11.33 -15.68
C ILE A 167 38.83 -11.34 -16.19
N GLN A 168 39.66 -10.39 -15.77
CA GLN A 168 41.06 -10.31 -16.18
C GLN A 168 41.87 -11.49 -15.64
N ASP A 169 41.60 -11.91 -14.41
CA ASP A 169 42.23 -13.09 -13.79
C ASP A 169 41.85 -14.38 -14.51
N LYS A 170 40.61 -14.51 -15.01
CA LYS A 170 40.19 -15.64 -15.84
C LYS A 170 40.78 -15.62 -17.26
N PHE A 171 41.02 -14.43 -17.82
CA PHE A 171 41.63 -14.30 -19.16
C PHE A 171 43.13 -14.59 -19.13
N HIS A 172 43.81 -14.35 -18.01
CA HIS A 172 45.22 -14.70 -17.80
C HIS A 172 45.46 -16.18 -17.45
N ALA A 173 44.40 -16.95 -17.17
CA ALA A 173 44.46 -18.36 -16.85
C ALA A 173 44.20 -19.30 -18.07
N ILE A 174 44.03 -18.73 -19.27
CA ILE A 174 43.91 -19.43 -20.56
C ILE A 174 45.14 -19.09 -21.41
#